data_AF-A0A1F6NLN8-F1
#
_entry.id   AF-A0A1F6NLN8-F1
#
_cell.length_a   1.000
_cell.length_b   1.000
_cell.length_c   1.000
_cell.angle_alpha   90.00
_cell.angle_beta   90.00
_cell.angle_gamma   90.00
#
_symmetry.space_group_name_H-M   'P 1'
#
loop_
_entity.id
_entity.type
_entity.pdbx_description
1 polymer ?
#
loop_
_entity_poly.entity_id
_entity_poly.type
_entity_poly.pdbx_seq_one_letter_code
_entity_poly.pdbx_strand_id
1 'polypeptide(L)'
;MTVFIALAVNTGRYLFSIVGALALGAFIYGGFILILSEGKPDKIKKGADAMMGAATGLLVAFGGYVFIQFLSSSLGVGASYQLPAEVIFEEIVL
;
A
#
# COMPACT_ATOMS: atom_id res chain seq x y z
N MET A 1 20.79 5.46 18.26
CA MET A 1 20.78 6.07 16.91
C MET A 1 19.83 5.36 15.93
N THR A 2 19.53 4.08 16.12
CA THR A 2 18.71 3.26 15.21
C THR A 2 17.19 3.46 15.33
N VAL A 3 16.67 3.87 16.49
CA VAL A 3 15.22 4.02 16.76
C VAL A 3 14.53 5.03 15.82
N PHE A 4 15.20 6.14 15.49
CA PHE A 4 14.67 7.15 14.56
C PHE A 4 14.45 6.58 13.14
N ILE A 5 15.31 5.65 12.71
CA ILE A 5 15.21 5.00 11.41
C ILE A 5 14.03 4.01 11.40
N ALA A 6 13.81 3.24 12.47
CA ALA A 6 12.60 2.39 12.57
C ALA A 6 11.33 3.20 12.52
N LEU A 7 11.26 4.29 13.30
CA LEU A 7 10.06 5.12 13.34
C LEU A 7 9.76 5.71 11.96
N ALA A 8 10.79 6.18 11.24
CA ALA A 8 10.65 6.69 9.89
C ALA A 8 10.16 5.62 8.89
N VAL A 9 10.77 4.42 8.90
CA VAL A 9 10.40 3.34 7.98
C VAL A 9 9.04 2.74 8.31
N ASN A 10 8.71 2.56 9.59
CA ASN A 10 7.42 2.05 10.05
C ASN A 10 6.29 3.01 9.72
N THR A 11 6.50 4.32 9.91
CA THR A 11 5.54 5.36 9.51
C THR A 11 5.32 5.33 8.00
N GLY A 12 6.39 5.21 7.22
CA GLY A 12 6.30 5.04 5.76
C GLY A 12 5.42 3.85 5.38
N ARG A 13 5.72 2.64 5.91
CA ARG A 13 4.93 1.43 5.61
C ARG A 13 3.44 1.59 5.98
N TYR A 14 3.14 2.28 7.08
CA TYR A 14 1.77 2.54 7.50
C TYR A 14 1.02 3.49 6.56
N LEU A 15 1.67 4.55 6.07
CA LEU A 15 1.08 5.45 5.08
C LEU A 15 0.84 4.73 3.74
N PHE A 16 1.81 3.94 3.29
CA PHE A 16 1.69 3.17 2.05
C PHE A 16 0.57 2.12 2.11
N SER A 17 0.32 1.49 3.26
CA SER A 17 -0.78 0.53 3.40
C SER A 17 -2.16 1.21 3.28
N ILE A 18 -2.33 2.40 3.85
CA ILE A 18 -3.56 3.20 3.74
C ILE A 18 -3.80 3.62 2.28
N VAL A 19 -2.76 4.11 1.59
CA VAL A 19 -2.86 4.49 0.17
C VAL A 19 -3.24 3.28 -0.69
N GLY A 20 -2.62 2.12 -0.46
CA GLY A 20 -2.96 0.89 -1.16
C GLY A 20 -4.42 0.46 -0.94
N ALA A 21 -4.93 0.56 0.29
CA ALA A 21 -6.31 0.25 0.62
C ALA A 21 -7.31 1.21 -0.04
N LEU A 22 -7.03 2.52 -0.03
CA LEU A 22 -7.86 3.52 -0.72
C LEU A 22 -7.87 3.33 -2.24
N ALA A 23 -6.72 3.00 -2.83
CA ALA A 23 -6.61 2.71 -4.26
C ALA A 23 -7.46 1.49 -4.66
N LEU A 24 -7.46 0.44 -3.83
CA LEU A 24 -8.32 -0.74 -4.00
C LEU A 24 -9.82 -0.36 -3.94
N GLY A 25 -10.22 0.47 -2.98
CA GLY A 25 -11.60 0.96 -2.90
C GLY A 25 -12.04 1.72 -4.16
N ALA A 26 -11.18 2.62 -4.66
CA ALA A 26 -11.43 3.36 -5.89
C ALA A 26 -11.48 2.44 -7.12
N PHE A 27 -10.63 1.41 -7.17
CA PHE A 27 -10.60 0.41 -8.24
C PHE A 27 -11.93 -0.36 -8.33
N ILE A 28 -12.45 -0.81 -7.17
CA ILE A 28 -13.74 -1.49 -7.08
C ILE A 28 -14.86 -0.57 -7.58
N TYR A 29 -14.90 0.68 -7.13
CA TYR A 29 -15.92 1.65 -7.56
C TYR A 29 -15.88 1.94 -9.07
N GLY A 30 -14.68 2.12 -9.64
CA GLY A 30 -14.50 2.30 -11.08
C GLY A 30 -14.93 1.08 -11.89
N GLY A 31 -14.58 -0.12 -11.41
CA GLY A 31 -14.98 -1.40 -12.03
C GLY A 31 -16.50 -1.60 -12.05
N PHE A 32 -17.19 -1.31 -10.94
CA PHE A 32 -18.66 -1.38 -10.89
C PHE A 32 -19.32 -0.43 -11.89
N ILE A 33 -18.84 0.82 -11.99
CA ILE A 33 -19.36 1.78 -12.98
C ILE A 33 -19.16 1.26 -14.41
N LEU A 34 -18.00 0.67 -14.69
CA LEU A 34 -17.68 0.18 -16.03
C LEU A 34 -18.56 -1.03 -16.43
N ILE A 35 -18.83 -1.96 -15.50
CA ILE A 35 -19.71 -3.11 -15.73
C ILE A 35 -21.18 -2.66 -15.90
N LEU A 36 -21.66 -1.72 -15.07
CA LEU A 36 -23.05 -1.22 -15.11
C LEU A 36 -23.31 -0.20 -16.23
N SER A 37 -22.37 0.02 -17.15
CA SER A 37 -22.45 1.12 -18.11
C SER A 37 -23.51 0.97 -19.21
N GLU A 38 -24.24 -0.15 -19.31
CA GLU A 38 -25.33 -0.40 -20.28
C GLU A 38 -24.97 -0.11 -21.76
N GLY A 39 -23.68 0.03 -22.10
CA GLY A 39 -23.22 0.46 -23.42
C GLY A 39 -23.26 1.98 -23.68
N LYS A 40 -23.62 2.82 -22.69
CA LYS A 40 -23.59 4.29 -22.82
C LYS A 40 -22.14 4.78 -22.79
N PRO A 41 -21.66 5.49 -23.83
CA PRO A 41 -20.25 5.90 -23.94
C PRO A 41 -19.80 6.81 -22.78
N ASP A 42 -20.70 7.64 -22.24
CA ASP A 42 -20.40 8.50 -21.08
C ASP A 42 -20.07 7.71 -19.80
N LYS A 43 -20.78 6.61 -19.56
CA LYS A 43 -20.59 5.77 -18.37
C LYS A 43 -19.31 4.93 -18.50
N ILE A 44 -19.05 4.41 -19.70
CA ILE A 44 -17.81 3.69 -20.03
C ILE A 44 -16.60 4.60 -19.80
N LYS A 45 -16.65 5.83 -20.35
CA LYS A 45 -15.55 6.80 -20.20
C LYS A 45 -15.33 7.16 -18.74
N LYS A 46 -16.40 7.40 -17.97
CA LYS A 46 -16.31 7.71 -16.54
C LYS A 46 -15.74 6.55 -15.71
N GLY A 47 -16.12 5.31 -16.02
CA GLY A 47 -15.55 4.11 -15.40
C GLY A 47 -14.08 3.93 -15.74
N ALA A 48 -13.71 4.14 -17.00
CA ALA A 48 -12.34 4.02 -17.48
C ALA A 48 -11.42 5.08 -16.84
N ASP A 49 -11.84 6.34 -16.79
CA ASP A 49 -11.08 7.41 -16.13
C ASP A 49 -10.89 7.11 -14.62
N ALA A 50 -11.92 6.59 -13.95
CA ALA A 50 -11.82 6.16 -12.55
C ALA A 50 -10.86 4.97 -12.36
N MET A 51 -10.89 3.98 -13.26
CA MET A 51 -9.96 2.86 -13.24
C MET A 51 -8.52 3.29 -13.52
N MET A 52 -8.29 4.23 -14.44
CA MET A 52 -6.96 4.79 -14.69
C MET A 52 -6.42 5.51 -13.45
N GLY A 53 -7.24 6.33 -12.78
CA GLY A 53 -6.85 6.97 -11.53
C GLY A 53 -6.51 5.97 -10.42
N ALA A 54 -7.32 4.92 -10.26
CA ALA A 54 -7.06 3.86 -9.30
C ALA A 54 -5.79 3.06 -9.64
N ALA A 55 -5.56 2.76 -10.92
CA ALA A 55 -4.37 2.06 -11.40
C ALA A 55 -3.10 2.88 -11.15
N THR A 56 -3.11 4.20 -11.39
CA THR A 56 -1.98 5.07 -11.07
C THR A 56 -1.70 5.10 -9.57
N GLY A 57 -2.74 5.19 -8.72
CA GLY A 57 -2.58 5.15 -7.27
C GLY A 57 -1.99 3.83 -6.78
N LEU A 58 -2.43 2.70 -7.34
CA LEU A 58 -1.90 1.38 -7.02
C LEU A 58 -0.45 1.21 -7.51
N LEU A 59 -0.13 1.72 -8.70
CA LEU A 59 1.23 1.69 -9.25
C LEU A 59 2.21 2.46 -8.34
N VAL A 60 1.78 3.63 -7.84
CA VAL A 60 2.57 4.43 -6.89
C VAL A 60 2.73 3.72 -5.55
N ALA A 61 1.69 3.05 -5.06
CA ALA A 61 1.77 2.28 -3.81
C ALA A 61 2.79 1.13 -3.91
N PHE A 62 2.75 0.36 -5.01
CA PHE A 62 3.73 -0.70 -5.27
C PHE A 62 5.14 -0.14 -5.49
N GLY A 63 5.26 0.92 -6.30
CA GLY A 63 6.54 1.59 -6.56
C GLY A 63 7.18 2.13 -5.28
N GLY A 64 6.39 2.73 -4.40
CA GLY A 64 6.86 3.24 -3.11
C GLY A 64 7.29 2.13 -2.15
N TYR A 65 6.61 0.99 -2.12
CA TYR A 65 7.04 -0.16 -1.33
C TYR A 65 8.41 -0.69 -1.78
N VAL A 66 8.58 -0.88 -3.10
CA VAL A 66 9.85 -1.29 -3.70
C VAL A 66 10.94 -0.25 -3.44
N PHE A 67 10.62 1.03 -3.54
CA PHE A 67 11.55 2.13 -3.27
C PHE A 67 12.00 2.17 -1.80
N ILE A 68 11.09 1.98 -0.85
CA ILE A 68 11.43 1.86 0.58
C ILE A 68 12.34 0.65 0.81
N GLN A 69 12.03 -0.49 0.18
CA GLN A 69 12.86 -1.70 0.29
C GLN A 69 14.27 -1.46 -0.26
N PHE A 70 14.38 -0.75 -1.38
CA PHE A 70 15.64 -0.37 -2.01
C PHE A 70 16.45 0.59 -1.11
N LEU A 71 15.82 1.64 -0.58
CA LEU A 71 16.46 2.56 0.36
C LEU A 71 16.90 1.84 1.63
N SER A 72 16.07 0.97 2.19
CA SER A 72 16.40 0.21 3.41
C SER A 72 17.56 -0.75 3.20
N SER A 73 17.63 -1.38 2.01
CA SER A 73 18.72 -2.27 1.61
C SER A 73 20.02 -1.48 1.38
N SER A 74 19.95 -0.36 0.65
CA SER A 74 21.11 0.51 0.39
C SER A 74 21.67 1.16 1.65
N LEU A 75 20.83 1.39 2.67
CA LEU A 75 21.24 1.95 3.97
C LEU A 75 21.64 0.86 4.99
N GLY A 76 21.64 -0.43 4.62
CA GLY A 76 22.09 -1.51 5.50
C GLY A 76 21.18 -1.81 6.70
N VAL A 77 19.90 -1.37 6.66
CA VAL A 77 18.93 -1.51 7.77
C VAL A 77 18.50 -2.97 8.02
N GLY A 78 18.97 -3.91 7.20
CA GLY A 78 18.68 -5.35 7.33
C GLY A 78 19.42 -6.08 8.46
N ALA A 79 20.49 -5.52 9.04
CA ALA A 79 21.32 -6.23 10.01
C ALA A 79 20.94 -6.02 11.49
N SER A 80 20.00 -5.13 11.82
CA SER A 80 19.74 -4.75 13.23
C SER A 80 18.27 -4.63 13.63
N TYR A 81 17.34 -5.09 12.78
CA TYR A 81 15.91 -5.22 13.10
C TYR A 81 15.46 -6.69 13.09
N GLN A 82 16.30 -7.60 13.57
CA GLN A 82 15.80 -8.85 14.15
C GLN A 82 15.15 -8.47 15.48
N LEU A 83 13.88 -8.03 15.42
CA LEU A 83 13.02 -8.11 16.59
C LEU A 83 12.70 -9.60 16.75
N PRO A 84 13.15 -10.27 17.83
CA PRO A 84 12.76 -11.65 18.08
C PRO A 84 11.23 -11.70 18.09
N ALA A 85 10.67 -12.54 17.22
CA ALA A 85 9.26 -12.85 17.15
C ALA A 85 8.86 -13.72 18.36
N GLU A 86 9.04 -13.20 19.58
CA GLU A 86 8.83 -13.93 20.84
C GLU A 86 8.10 -13.06 21.90
N VAL A 87 7.23 -12.12 21.49
CA VAL A 87 6.44 -11.31 22.44
C VAL A 87 4.93 -11.30 22.09
N ILE A 88 4.45 -12.25 21.30
CA ILE A 88 3.00 -12.34 20.95
C ILE A 88 2.34 -13.60 21.55
N PHE A 89 3.11 -14.57 22.05
CA PHE A 89 2.55 -15.84 22.55
C PHE A 89 2.48 -15.99 24.09
N GLU A 90 3.06 -15.06 24.87
CA GLU A 90 3.10 -15.19 26.34
C GLU A 90 2.01 -14.40 27.11
N GLU A 91 1.19 -13.57 26.46
CA GLU A 91 0.11 -12.81 27.15
C GLU A 91 -1.26 -13.53 27.10
N ILE A 92 -1.38 -14.65 26.39
CA ILE A 92 -2.64 -15.41 26.25
C ILE A 92 -2.66 -16.70 27.09
N VAL A 93 -1.54 -17.10 27.70
CA VAL A 93 -1.45 -18.37 28.46
C VAL A 93 -0.69 -18.18 29.79
N LEU A 94 -1.15 -17.28 30.65
CA LEU A 94 -1.03 -17.37 32.12
C LEU A 94 -1.99 -16.43 32.84
#